data_AF-A0A803Q1R9-F1
#
_entry.id   AF-A0A803Q1R9-F1
#
_cell.length_a   1.000
_cell.length_b   1.000
_cell.length_c   1.000
_cell.angle_alpha   90.00
_cell.angle_beta   90.00
_cell.angle_gamma   90.00
#
_symmetry.space_group_name_H-M   'P 1'
#
loop_
_entity.id
_entity.type
_entity.pdbx_description
1 polymer ?
#
loop_
_entity_poly.entity_id
_entity_poly.type
_entity_poly.pdbx_seq_one_letter_code
_entity_poly.pdbx_strand_id
1 'polypeptide(L)'
;MELSAATTAGLLSSPTPSLPLHSSTPRVSYRPLSLFTFGKHSNWSKLTYMDSQLTPCASRNDDNGSTFTTSHVDSGSEARTGEVKRVTKETNVSVKINLDGSGIADSNTGIPFLDHMLDQLASHGLFDVHVKATGDIHIDDHHTNEDVALAIGTALLKALGDRKGIYRFGDFSAPLDEALIHVSLDLSGRPYLGYDLQIPTQRVGTYDTQLAGKNSHHIIEATFKAFARALRQATEYDPRRLGTVPSSKGVLSRS
;
A
#
# COMPACT_ATOMS: atom_id res chain seq x y z
N MET A 1 -55.50 -31.14 -20.97
CA MET A 1 -56.94 -30.86 -20.97
C MET A 1 -57.20 -29.78 -19.95
N GLU A 2 -58.01 -28.80 -20.35
CA GLU A 2 -59.05 -28.11 -19.57
C GLU A 2 -59.59 -28.86 -18.32
N LEU A 3 -60.18 -28.22 -17.29
CA LEU A 3 -60.74 -26.86 -17.20
C LEU A 3 -60.81 -26.36 -15.74
N SER A 4 -61.03 -25.04 -15.61
CA SER A 4 -61.49 -24.24 -14.47
C SER A 4 -62.29 -24.90 -13.34
N ALA A 5 -62.02 -24.46 -12.10
CA ALA A 5 -63.04 -24.32 -11.04
C ALA A 5 -62.85 -22.98 -10.32
N ALA A 6 -63.95 -22.31 -9.96
CA ALA A 6 -63.97 -20.91 -9.50
C ALA A 6 -64.27 -20.74 -8.00
N THR A 7 -63.71 -19.66 -7.42
CA THR A 7 -64.21 -18.71 -6.39
C THR A 7 -65.45 -19.11 -5.53
N THR A 8 -65.61 -18.80 -4.22
CA THR A 8 -65.09 -17.68 -3.38
C THR A 8 -65.32 -17.95 -1.88
N ALA A 9 -64.40 -17.53 -0.98
CA ALA A 9 -64.62 -16.98 0.38
C ALA A 9 -63.28 -16.92 1.14
N GLY A 10 -62.87 -15.89 1.89
CA GLY A 10 -63.45 -14.57 2.15
C GLY A 10 -62.56 -13.77 3.14
N LEU A 11 -63.03 -12.58 3.57
CA LEU A 11 -62.58 -11.80 4.75
C LEU A 11 -61.16 -11.19 4.77
N LEU A 12 -61.10 -9.96 4.27
CA LEU A 12 -60.58 -8.75 4.96
C LEU A 12 -59.51 -8.92 6.06
N SER A 13 -58.29 -8.44 5.77
CA SER A 13 -57.43 -7.76 6.74
C SER A 13 -56.80 -6.52 6.10
N SER A 14 -56.65 -5.44 6.88
CA SER A 14 -56.21 -4.13 6.41
C SER A 14 -54.69 -3.97 6.41
N PRO A 15 -54.10 -3.22 5.44
CA PRO A 15 -52.67 -2.95 5.45
C PRO A 15 -52.33 -1.82 6.43
N THR A 16 -51.33 -2.04 7.28
CA THR A 16 -50.70 -0.99 8.07
C THR A 16 -49.75 -0.17 7.19
N PRO A 17 -49.71 1.17 7.33
CA PRO A 17 -48.84 2.01 6.52
C PRO A 17 -47.37 1.91 6.99
N SER A 18 -46.47 1.59 6.07
CA SER A 18 -45.03 1.61 6.32
C SER A 18 -44.48 3.05 6.31
N LEU A 19 -43.82 3.44 7.40
CA LEU A 19 -43.07 4.69 7.46
C LEU A 19 -41.77 4.57 6.62
N PRO A 20 -41.43 5.54 5.77
CA PRO A 20 -40.17 5.50 5.04
C PRO A 20 -38.99 5.77 5.99
N LEU A 21 -38.01 4.87 6.02
CA LEU A 21 -36.74 5.14 6.70
C LEU A 21 -36.05 6.32 6.01
N HIS A 22 -35.85 7.40 6.76
CA HIS A 22 -35.05 8.53 6.32
C HIS A 22 -33.57 8.12 6.31
N SER A 23 -33.01 7.88 5.13
CA SER A 23 -31.57 7.69 4.97
C SER A 23 -30.87 9.05 5.09
N SER A 24 -30.38 9.34 6.30
CA SER A 24 -29.56 10.51 6.58
C SER A 24 -28.20 10.41 5.91
N THR A 25 -28.14 10.77 4.62
CA THR A 25 -26.86 10.97 3.93
C THR A 25 -26.12 12.16 4.56
N PRO A 26 -24.89 12.01 5.06
CA PRO A 26 -24.13 13.13 5.59
C PRO A 26 -23.73 14.05 4.43
N ARG A 27 -24.33 15.24 4.36
CA ARG A 27 -23.88 16.28 3.43
C ARG A 27 -22.51 16.79 3.84
N VAL A 28 -21.46 16.35 3.14
CA VAL A 28 -20.13 16.96 3.23
C VAL A 28 -20.20 18.36 2.63
N SER A 29 -20.09 19.38 3.48
CA SER A 29 -20.06 20.78 3.06
C SER A 29 -18.64 21.18 2.68
N TYR A 30 -18.38 21.32 1.39
CA TYR A 30 -17.15 21.92 0.90
C TYR A 30 -17.18 23.43 1.16
N ARG A 31 -16.29 23.91 2.05
CA ARG A 31 -15.92 25.32 2.14
C ARG A 31 -14.55 25.51 1.48
N PRO A 32 -14.42 26.31 0.40
CA PRO A 32 -13.11 26.63 -0.15
C PRO A 32 -12.33 27.48 0.86
N LEU A 33 -11.10 27.07 1.17
CA LEU A 33 -10.15 27.87 1.94
C LEU A 33 -9.72 29.08 1.09
N SER A 34 -9.93 30.28 1.62
CA SER A 34 -9.40 31.51 1.03
C SER A 34 -7.87 31.49 1.02
N LEU A 35 -7.24 31.68 -0.14
CA LEU A 35 -5.80 31.90 -0.21
C LEU A 35 -5.42 33.15 0.59
N PHE A 36 -4.62 32.97 1.65
CA PHE A 36 -3.82 34.07 2.18
C PHE A 36 -2.58 34.25 1.31
N THR A 37 -2.53 35.38 0.60
CA THR A 37 -1.38 35.79 -0.20
C THR A 37 -0.21 36.19 0.68
N PHE A 38 0.84 35.37 0.73
CA PHE A 38 2.11 35.77 1.35
C PHE A 38 2.86 36.76 0.46
N GLY A 39 3.13 37.96 0.98
CA GLY A 39 3.85 39.01 0.27
C GLY A 39 5.33 38.69 0.08
N LYS A 40 5.85 38.97 -1.11
CA LYS A 40 7.29 38.96 -1.38
C LYS A 40 7.95 40.17 -0.72
N HIS A 41 8.94 39.94 0.13
CA HIS A 41 9.93 40.96 0.47
C HIS A 41 11.35 40.47 0.14
N SER A 42 11.92 41.07 -0.89
CA SER A 42 13.33 40.95 -1.26
C SER A 42 14.11 42.12 -0.66
N ASN A 43 15.17 41.85 0.11
CA ASN A 43 16.46 42.56 0.09
C ASN A 43 17.29 42.17 1.32
N TRP A 44 18.50 41.64 1.11
CA TRP A 44 19.68 42.35 1.61
C TRP A 44 20.93 42.01 0.81
N SER A 45 21.97 42.81 1.04
CA SER A 45 23.04 43.08 0.09
C SER A 45 24.38 42.46 0.49
N LYS A 46 25.05 41.86 -0.51
CA LYS A 46 26.47 42.08 -0.85
C LYS A 46 27.45 42.33 0.31
N LEU A 47 28.30 41.35 0.62
CA LEU A 47 29.64 41.59 1.16
C LEU A 47 30.68 40.74 0.43
N THR A 48 31.91 41.24 0.37
CA THR A 48 32.99 40.74 -0.50
C THR A 48 34.06 39.94 0.24
N TYR A 49 34.52 38.88 -0.42
CA TYR A 49 35.92 38.42 -0.56
C TYR A 49 36.94 38.78 0.54
N MET A 50 37.49 37.77 1.21
CA MET A 50 38.93 37.68 1.50
C MET A 50 39.39 36.22 1.33
N ASP A 51 40.53 36.06 0.67
CA ASP A 51 41.26 34.80 0.50
C ASP A 51 42.35 34.70 1.59
N SER A 52 42.61 33.49 2.10
CA SER A 52 43.72 33.22 3.01
C SER A 52 44.25 31.80 2.82
N GLN A 53 45.38 31.72 2.11
CA GLN A 53 46.13 30.52 1.76
C GLN A 53 47.01 29.99 2.92
N LEU A 54 47.36 28.68 2.86
CA LEU A 54 48.40 27.95 3.63
C LEU A 54 48.09 27.71 5.14
N THR A 55 48.43 26.57 5.77
CA THR A 55 49.38 25.46 5.48
C THR A 55 48.88 24.15 6.14
N PRO A 56 49.34 22.94 5.76
CA PRO A 56 48.90 21.67 6.37
C PRO A 56 49.72 21.30 7.62
N CYS A 57 49.05 20.86 8.68
CA CYS A 57 49.69 20.39 9.92
C CYS A 57 50.09 18.92 9.85
N ALA A 58 51.29 18.60 10.35
CA ALA A 58 51.88 17.26 10.30
C ALA A 58 51.25 16.26 11.29
N SER A 59 51.47 14.98 11.03
CA SER A 59 51.03 13.85 11.83
C SER A 59 51.60 13.83 13.26
N ARG A 60 50.75 13.42 14.20
CA ARG A 60 51.17 12.78 15.46
C ARG A 60 50.32 11.55 15.69
N ASN A 61 50.98 10.41 15.89
CA ASN A 61 50.35 9.21 16.43
C ASN A 61 50.30 9.38 17.95
N ASP A 62 49.10 9.38 18.51
CA ASP A 62 48.88 9.14 19.93
C ASP A 62 47.89 7.97 20.02
N ASP A 63 48.44 6.76 19.98
CA ASP A 63 47.68 5.52 20.18
C ASP A 63 47.16 5.47 21.61
N ASN A 64 45.85 5.60 21.80
CA ASN A 64 45.21 5.23 23.06
C ASN A 64 43.97 4.38 22.79
N GLY A 65 44.13 3.06 22.98
CA GLY A 65 43.15 2.05 22.61
C GLY A 65 41.87 2.11 23.44
N SER A 66 40.89 2.86 22.95
CA SER A 66 39.49 2.63 23.28
C SER A 66 38.83 1.95 22.09
N THR A 67 38.82 0.61 22.10
CA THR A 67 37.99 -0.16 21.18
C THR A 67 36.53 0.13 21.54
N PHE A 68 35.94 1.12 20.87
CA PHE A 68 34.50 1.29 20.83
C PHE A 68 33.92 0.05 20.14
N THR A 69 33.66 -0.99 20.93
CA THR A 69 32.80 -2.08 20.55
C THR A 69 31.43 -1.48 20.31
N THR A 70 31.15 -1.13 19.05
CA THR A 70 29.79 -0.94 18.56
C THR A 70 29.10 -2.28 18.74
N SER A 71 28.52 -2.46 19.93
CA SER A 71 27.63 -3.57 20.23
C SER A 71 26.44 -3.44 19.31
N HIS A 72 26.53 -4.07 18.14
CA HIS A 72 25.36 -4.44 17.37
C HIS A 72 24.45 -5.17 18.34
N VAL A 73 23.34 -4.53 18.69
CA VAL A 73 22.27 -5.20 19.40
C VAL A 73 21.66 -6.13 18.37
N ASP A 74 22.18 -7.35 18.33
CA ASP A 74 21.55 -8.50 17.71
C ASP A 74 20.31 -8.86 18.54
N SER A 75 19.30 -7.99 18.46
CA SER A 75 17.96 -8.29 18.93
C SER A 75 17.38 -9.31 17.96
N GLY A 76 17.54 -10.59 18.31
CA GLY A 76 17.05 -11.76 17.57
C GLY A 76 15.52 -11.83 17.48
N SER A 77 14.91 -10.82 16.87
CA SER A 77 13.58 -10.87 16.29
C SER A 77 13.71 -11.63 14.98
N GLU A 78 13.06 -12.80 14.87
CA GLU A 78 12.92 -13.45 13.56
C GLU A 78 12.28 -12.46 12.57
N ALA A 79 12.88 -12.33 11.39
CA ALA A 79 12.41 -11.40 10.37
C ALA A 79 10.99 -11.77 9.92
N ARG A 80 10.06 -10.81 9.95
CA ARG A 80 8.63 -11.05 9.70
C ARG A 80 8.38 -11.43 8.25
N THR A 81 8.45 -12.74 8.02
CA THR A 81 8.43 -13.35 6.68
C THR A 81 7.16 -14.15 6.48
N GLY A 82 6.53 -14.00 5.32
CA GLY A 82 5.37 -14.78 4.91
C GLY A 82 5.61 -15.44 3.57
N GLU A 83 5.39 -16.75 3.50
CA GLU A 83 5.57 -17.54 2.27
C GLU A 83 4.28 -18.26 1.88
N VAL A 84 3.95 -18.25 0.59
CA VAL A 84 2.74 -18.84 0.02
C VAL A 84 3.08 -19.48 -1.32
N LYS A 85 2.69 -20.75 -1.47
CA LYS A 85 2.61 -21.42 -2.77
C LYS A 85 1.15 -21.78 -3.04
N ARG A 86 0.66 -21.45 -4.23
CA ARG A 86 -0.72 -21.68 -4.68
C ARG A 86 -0.69 -22.24 -6.11
N VAL A 87 -1.46 -23.27 -6.37
CA VAL A 87 -1.51 -23.95 -7.67
C VAL A 87 -2.97 -24.23 -8.01
N THR A 88 -3.39 -23.84 -9.22
CA THR A 88 -4.71 -24.14 -9.80
C THR A 88 -4.53 -24.85 -11.14
N LYS A 89 -5.56 -24.81 -12.00
CA LYS A 89 -5.44 -25.23 -13.41
C LYS A 89 -4.96 -24.10 -14.30
N GLU A 90 -5.24 -22.85 -13.94
CA GLU A 90 -4.80 -21.66 -14.68
C GLU A 90 -3.37 -21.24 -14.29
N THR A 91 -3.03 -21.26 -13.00
CA THR A 91 -1.77 -20.67 -12.50
C THR A 91 -0.99 -21.55 -11.51
N ASN A 92 0.31 -21.25 -11.39
CA ASN A 92 1.20 -21.76 -10.35
C ASN A 92 2.03 -20.57 -9.84
N VAL A 93 1.79 -20.19 -8.58
CA VAL A 93 2.28 -18.96 -7.96
C VAL A 93 3.04 -19.28 -6.67
N SER A 94 4.22 -18.70 -6.53
CA SER A 94 5.05 -18.77 -5.33
C SER A 94 5.45 -17.34 -4.92
N VAL A 95 5.11 -16.95 -3.69
CA VAL A 95 5.39 -15.63 -3.13
C VAL A 95 6.07 -15.76 -1.78
N LYS A 96 7.15 -15.01 -1.58
CA LYS A 96 7.78 -14.80 -0.28
C LYS A 96 7.97 -13.30 -0.06
N ILE A 97 7.51 -12.79 1.07
CA ILE A 97 7.64 -11.38 1.46
C ILE A 97 8.28 -11.30 2.84
N ASN A 98 9.34 -10.50 2.98
CA ASN A 98 9.89 -10.05 4.25
C ASN A 98 9.44 -8.61 4.52
N LEU A 99 8.77 -8.37 5.65
CA LEU A 99 8.35 -7.03 6.07
C LEU A 99 9.51 -6.20 6.65
N ASP A 100 10.52 -6.87 7.20
CA ASP A 100 11.72 -6.27 7.81
C ASP A 100 12.91 -6.38 6.83
N GLY A 101 12.66 -6.00 5.57
CA GLY A 101 13.59 -6.19 4.46
C GLY A 101 14.52 -5.00 4.21
N SER A 102 15.18 -5.08 3.07
CA SER A 102 16.06 -4.04 2.53
C SER A 102 15.59 -3.45 1.20
N GLY A 103 14.46 -3.96 0.66
CA GLY A 103 13.91 -3.54 -0.62
C GLY A 103 14.37 -4.40 -1.81
N ILE A 104 14.76 -5.66 -1.56
CA ILE A 104 15.17 -6.59 -2.63
C ILE A 104 13.93 -7.00 -3.44
N ALA A 105 13.97 -6.84 -4.75
CA ALA A 105 12.96 -7.37 -5.66
C ALA A 105 13.51 -8.53 -6.48
N ASP A 106 12.72 -9.61 -6.58
CA ASP A 106 12.99 -10.78 -7.42
C ASP A 106 11.65 -11.31 -7.97
N SER A 107 10.99 -10.46 -8.77
CA SER A 107 9.71 -10.74 -9.40
C SER A 107 9.89 -11.31 -10.81
N ASN A 108 9.18 -12.38 -11.12
CA ASN A 108 8.98 -12.89 -12.47
C ASN A 108 7.57 -13.50 -12.53
N THR A 109 6.60 -12.69 -12.91
CA THR A 109 5.19 -13.07 -13.02
C THR A 109 4.79 -13.54 -14.42
N GLY A 110 5.64 -13.27 -15.42
CA GLY A 110 5.27 -13.38 -16.83
C GLY A 110 4.57 -12.12 -17.38
N ILE A 111 4.27 -11.14 -16.53
CA ILE A 111 3.63 -9.86 -16.89
C ILE A 111 4.64 -8.73 -16.59
N PRO A 112 5.44 -8.25 -17.57
CA PRO A 112 6.57 -7.35 -17.29
C PRO A 112 6.20 -6.02 -16.63
N PHE A 113 4.99 -5.52 -16.86
CA PHE A 113 4.51 -4.30 -16.19
C PHE A 113 4.18 -4.56 -14.71
N LEU A 114 3.63 -5.73 -14.38
CA LEU A 114 3.38 -6.12 -12.99
C LEU A 114 4.69 -6.32 -12.23
N ASP A 115 5.70 -6.93 -12.88
CA ASP A 115 7.04 -7.07 -12.29
C ASP A 115 7.65 -5.69 -11.93
N HIS A 116 7.63 -4.72 -12.85
CA HIS A 116 8.06 -3.33 -12.58
C HIS A 116 7.26 -2.65 -11.45
N MET A 117 5.97 -2.95 -11.29
CA MET A 117 5.16 -2.46 -10.17
C MET A 117 5.52 -3.11 -8.82
N LEU A 118 5.86 -4.41 -8.83
CA LEU A 118 6.35 -5.12 -7.64
C LEU A 118 7.74 -4.62 -7.21
N ASP A 119 8.58 -4.19 -8.15
CA ASP A 119 9.84 -3.51 -7.85
C ASP A 119 9.61 -2.19 -7.08
N GLN A 120 8.55 -1.45 -7.40
CA GLN A 120 8.17 -0.24 -6.64
C GLN A 120 7.73 -0.58 -5.22
N LEU A 121 7.01 -1.69 -5.05
CA LEU A 121 6.57 -2.18 -3.74
C LEU A 121 7.77 -2.52 -2.85
N ALA A 122 8.77 -3.23 -3.39
CA ALA A 122 10.01 -3.53 -2.69
C ALA A 122 10.81 -2.25 -2.39
N SER A 123 11.18 -1.48 -3.42
CA SER A 123 12.03 -0.29 -3.34
C SER A 123 11.51 0.76 -2.36
N HIS A 124 10.22 1.10 -2.44
CA HIS A 124 9.63 2.14 -1.60
C HIS A 124 9.10 1.61 -0.26
N GLY A 125 8.77 0.32 -0.17
CA GLY A 125 8.37 -0.33 1.07
C GLY A 125 9.54 -0.76 1.96
N LEU A 126 10.73 -0.93 1.39
CA LEU A 126 11.84 -1.74 1.93
C LEU A 126 11.45 -3.20 2.22
N PHE A 127 10.47 -3.72 1.52
CA PHE A 127 10.11 -5.14 1.60
C PHE A 127 11.04 -5.97 0.72
N ASP A 128 11.48 -7.14 1.17
CA ASP A 128 12.06 -8.10 0.23
C ASP A 128 10.92 -8.89 -0.41
N VAL A 129 10.74 -8.74 -1.72
CA VAL A 129 9.59 -9.25 -2.49
C VAL A 129 10.09 -10.25 -3.53
N HIS A 130 9.86 -11.53 -3.28
CA HIS A 130 10.10 -12.61 -4.24
C HIS A 130 8.77 -13.12 -4.78
N VAL A 131 8.58 -13.04 -6.09
CA VAL A 131 7.38 -13.56 -6.77
C VAL A 131 7.82 -14.37 -7.98
N LYS A 132 7.35 -15.63 -8.05
CA LYS A 132 7.46 -16.46 -9.25
C LYS A 132 6.06 -16.92 -9.62
N ALA A 133 5.60 -16.59 -10.82
CA ALA A 133 4.33 -17.10 -11.35
C ALA A 133 4.52 -17.65 -12.76
N THR A 134 3.73 -18.68 -13.06
CA THR A 134 3.46 -19.13 -14.43
C THR A 134 1.96 -19.33 -14.55
N GLY A 135 1.36 -18.81 -15.61
CA GLY A 135 -0.06 -18.98 -15.87
C GLY A 135 -0.40 -18.92 -17.35
N ASP A 136 -1.69 -18.88 -17.64
CA ASP A 136 -2.30 -18.91 -18.96
C ASP A 136 -2.31 -17.56 -19.69
N ILE A 137 -1.20 -16.80 -19.61
CA ILE A 137 -0.97 -15.47 -20.23
C ILE A 137 -1.21 -15.38 -21.75
N HIS A 138 -1.43 -16.50 -22.42
CA HIS A 138 -1.79 -16.59 -23.84
C HIS A 138 -3.31 -16.44 -24.08
N ILE A 139 -4.12 -16.52 -23.02
CA ILE A 139 -5.55 -16.19 -22.99
C ILE A 139 -5.66 -14.70 -22.67
N ASP A 140 -5.29 -14.31 -21.46
CA ASP A 140 -5.04 -12.94 -21.02
C ASP A 140 -4.20 -12.93 -19.71
N ASP A 141 -3.90 -11.73 -19.19
CA ASP A 141 -3.13 -11.54 -17.96
C ASP A 141 -3.99 -11.74 -16.67
N HIS A 142 -5.31 -11.97 -16.77
CA HIS A 142 -6.26 -11.81 -15.68
C HIS A 142 -6.01 -12.79 -14.53
N HIS A 143 -6.02 -14.10 -14.81
CA HIS A 143 -5.84 -15.13 -13.79
C HIS A 143 -4.47 -15.01 -13.11
N THR A 144 -3.42 -14.74 -13.89
CA THR A 144 -2.05 -14.60 -13.38
C THR A 144 -1.93 -13.39 -12.45
N ASN A 145 -2.50 -12.23 -12.83
CA ASN A 145 -2.50 -11.03 -12.02
C ASN A 145 -3.34 -11.19 -10.73
N GLU A 146 -4.55 -11.78 -10.81
CA GLU A 146 -5.38 -12.05 -9.63
C GLU A 146 -4.68 -13.00 -8.64
N ASP A 147 -4.16 -14.13 -9.13
CA ASP A 147 -3.59 -15.16 -8.27
C ASP A 147 -2.27 -14.73 -7.63
N VAL A 148 -1.49 -13.87 -8.30
CA VAL A 148 -0.34 -13.18 -7.70
C VAL A 148 -0.80 -12.25 -6.58
N ALA A 149 -1.84 -11.42 -6.80
CA ALA A 149 -2.36 -10.52 -5.77
C ALA A 149 -2.94 -11.29 -4.55
N LEU A 150 -3.65 -12.41 -4.77
CA LEU A 150 -4.15 -13.29 -3.72
C LEU A 150 -3.01 -13.94 -2.91
N ALA A 151 -1.95 -14.38 -3.59
CA ALA A 151 -0.76 -14.94 -2.93
C ALA A 151 0.00 -13.88 -2.12
N ILE A 152 0.20 -12.68 -2.66
CA ILE A 152 0.79 -11.52 -1.95
C ILE A 152 -0.02 -11.15 -0.71
N GLY A 153 -1.35 -10.97 -0.84
CA GLY A 153 -2.20 -10.65 0.30
C GLY A 153 -2.21 -11.73 1.39
N THR A 154 -2.00 -13.00 1.00
CA THR A 154 -1.86 -14.12 1.94
C THR A 154 -0.46 -14.18 2.58
N ALA A 155 0.60 -13.85 1.84
CA ALA A 155 1.97 -13.75 2.36
C ALA A 155 2.09 -12.60 3.37
N LEU A 156 1.57 -11.41 3.05
CA LEU A 156 1.47 -10.27 3.97
C LEU A 156 0.69 -10.65 5.25
N LEU A 157 -0.43 -11.37 5.13
CA LEU A 157 -1.20 -11.82 6.29
C LEU A 157 -0.39 -12.76 7.21
N LYS A 158 0.40 -13.67 6.64
CA LYS A 158 1.28 -14.56 7.41
C LYS A 158 2.41 -13.78 8.10
N ALA A 159 3.10 -12.93 7.34
CA ALA A 159 4.21 -12.10 7.83
C ALA A 159 3.79 -11.17 8.98
N LEU A 160 2.56 -10.64 8.91
CA LEU A 160 1.98 -9.77 9.94
C LEU A 160 1.68 -10.47 11.28
N GLY A 161 1.57 -11.79 11.31
CA GLY A 161 1.27 -12.57 12.51
C GLY A 161 0.06 -12.05 13.29
N ASP A 162 0.26 -11.82 14.60
CA ASP A 162 -0.77 -11.31 15.52
C ASP A 162 -0.93 -9.79 15.52
N ARG A 163 -0.14 -9.07 14.71
CA ARG A 163 -0.17 -7.61 14.53
C ARG A 163 0.04 -6.80 15.82
N LYS A 164 0.76 -7.37 16.80
CA LYS A 164 1.17 -6.64 17.99
C LYS A 164 2.29 -5.64 17.70
N GLY A 165 2.29 -4.54 18.46
CA GLY A 165 3.37 -3.56 18.45
C GLY A 165 3.50 -2.69 17.19
N ILE A 166 2.79 -2.97 16.09
CA ILE A 166 2.85 -2.17 14.85
C ILE A 166 2.06 -0.85 14.95
N TYR A 167 2.37 0.11 14.08
CA TYR A 167 1.56 1.34 13.93
C TYR A 167 0.12 1.06 13.46
N ARG A 168 -0.10 -0.04 12.72
CA ARG A 168 -1.39 -0.52 12.16
C ARG A 168 -2.00 0.37 11.06
N PHE A 169 -1.87 1.69 11.18
CA PHE A 169 -2.34 2.66 10.20
C PHE A 169 -1.16 3.19 9.40
N GLY A 170 -1.40 3.42 8.10
CA GLY A 170 -0.43 4.00 7.19
C GLY A 170 -1.10 4.98 6.25
N ASP A 171 -0.45 6.11 5.99
CA ASP A 171 -1.00 7.22 5.23
C ASP A 171 0.10 7.89 4.42
N PHE A 172 -0.02 7.89 3.10
CA PHE A 172 0.99 8.50 2.24
C PHE A 172 0.41 9.00 0.92
N SER A 173 0.95 10.13 0.44
CA SER A 173 0.66 10.66 -0.89
C SER A 173 1.93 10.69 -1.73
N ALA A 174 1.93 10.01 -2.88
CA ALA A 174 3.04 10.01 -3.81
C ALA A 174 2.68 10.77 -5.10
N PRO A 175 3.44 11.80 -5.49
CA PRO A 175 3.38 12.37 -6.83
C PRO A 175 4.24 11.57 -7.81
N LEU A 176 3.87 11.60 -9.09
CA LEU A 176 4.72 11.20 -10.21
C LEU A 176 4.28 12.02 -11.42
N ASP A 177 5.11 12.95 -11.84
CA ASP A 177 4.82 13.99 -12.83
C ASP A 177 3.47 14.68 -12.59
N GLU A 178 2.47 14.49 -13.45
CA GLU A 178 1.13 15.07 -13.32
C GLU A 178 0.17 14.27 -12.41
N ALA A 179 0.56 13.04 -12.04
CA ALA A 179 -0.22 12.19 -11.15
C ALA A 179 0.08 12.51 -9.67
N LEU A 180 -0.96 12.50 -8.85
CA LEU A 180 -0.86 12.54 -7.40
C LEU A 180 -1.83 11.51 -6.83
N ILE A 181 -1.29 10.48 -6.16
CA ILE A 181 -2.09 9.41 -5.56
C ILE A 181 -1.92 9.44 -4.05
N HIS A 182 -3.04 9.33 -3.35
CA HIS A 182 -3.12 9.22 -1.90
C HIS A 182 -3.58 7.81 -1.52
N VAL A 183 -2.87 7.17 -0.60
CA VAL A 183 -3.23 5.86 -0.05
C VAL A 183 -3.24 5.95 1.47
N SER A 184 -4.38 5.57 2.05
CA SER A 184 -4.59 5.42 3.48
C SER A 184 -5.06 3.99 3.76
N LEU A 185 -4.46 3.30 4.72
CA LEU A 185 -4.78 1.91 5.03
C LEU A 185 -4.79 1.60 6.54
N ASP A 186 -5.63 0.64 6.92
CA ASP A 186 -5.77 0.08 8.28
C ASP A 186 -5.56 -1.43 8.20
N LEU A 187 -4.56 -1.98 8.89
CA LEU A 187 -4.27 -3.42 9.01
C LEU A 187 -5.27 -4.14 9.93
N SER A 188 -6.54 -3.94 9.61
CA SER A 188 -7.69 -4.06 10.50
C SER A 188 -8.22 -5.47 10.69
N GLY A 189 -7.89 -6.37 9.76
CA GLY A 189 -8.43 -7.74 9.66
C GLY A 189 -9.73 -7.84 8.87
N ARG A 190 -10.39 -6.71 8.58
CA ARG A 190 -11.60 -6.62 7.77
C ARG A 190 -11.21 -6.22 6.34
N PRO A 191 -11.44 -7.06 5.32
CA PRO A 191 -11.12 -6.72 3.94
C PRO A 191 -12.07 -5.62 3.44
N TYR A 192 -11.49 -4.57 2.88
CA TYR A 192 -12.21 -3.46 2.24
C TYR A 192 -11.26 -2.78 1.25
N LEU A 193 -11.78 -2.36 0.10
CA LEU A 193 -11.07 -1.54 -0.87
C LEU A 193 -11.99 -0.40 -1.32
N GLY A 194 -11.63 0.83 -0.97
CA GLY A 194 -12.14 2.03 -1.61
C GLY A 194 -11.10 2.51 -2.61
N TYR A 195 -11.49 2.72 -3.87
CA TYR A 195 -10.61 3.24 -4.92
C TYR A 195 -11.38 4.22 -5.80
N ASP A 196 -10.69 5.28 -6.23
CA ASP A 196 -11.18 6.29 -7.20
C ASP A 196 -10.06 6.59 -8.20
N LEU A 197 -9.50 5.51 -8.76
CA LEU A 197 -8.42 5.59 -9.74
C LEU A 197 -9.01 5.85 -11.13
N GLN A 198 -8.92 7.11 -11.56
CA GLN A 198 -9.25 7.52 -12.93
C GLN A 198 -8.09 7.15 -13.87
N ILE A 199 -7.95 5.86 -14.18
CA ILE A 199 -6.92 5.33 -15.08
C ILE A 199 -7.35 5.52 -16.54
N PRO A 200 -6.69 6.37 -17.34
CA PRO A 200 -7.24 6.79 -18.61
C PRO A 200 -6.28 6.52 -19.80
N THR A 201 -5.60 5.38 -19.90
CA THR A 201 -5.00 4.85 -21.18
C THR A 201 -5.64 3.50 -21.48
N GLN A 202 -5.73 2.93 -22.70
CA GLN A 202 -6.35 1.59 -22.93
C GLN A 202 -5.39 0.42 -22.74
N ARG A 203 -4.08 0.64 -22.92
CA ARG A 203 -3.04 -0.23 -22.37
C ARG A 203 -1.93 0.63 -21.74
N VAL A 204 -1.08 0.01 -20.92
CA VAL A 204 0.27 0.47 -20.58
C VAL A 204 1.23 -0.63 -21.02
N GLY A 205 1.88 -0.44 -22.17
CA GLY A 205 2.59 -1.54 -22.84
C GLY A 205 1.60 -2.61 -23.32
N THR A 206 1.79 -3.86 -22.89
CA THR A 206 0.86 -4.97 -23.17
C THR A 206 -0.32 -5.07 -22.18
N TYR A 207 -0.24 -4.37 -21.04
CA TYR A 207 -1.17 -4.49 -19.89
C TYR A 207 -2.43 -3.61 -20.05
N ASP A 208 -3.65 -4.09 -19.75
CA ASP A 208 -4.95 -3.51 -20.19
C ASP A 208 -5.66 -2.51 -19.23
N THR A 209 -6.39 -1.51 -19.78
CA THR A 209 -6.99 -0.27 -19.15
C THR A 209 -8.07 0.43 -20.07
N GLN A 210 -8.39 1.76 -20.03
CA GLN A 210 -9.18 2.52 -21.10
C GLN A 210 -8.73 4.01 -21.40
N LEU A 211 -8.63 4.54 -22.65
CA LEU A 211 -7.77 5.73 -23.07
C LEU A 211 -8.35 7.19 -23.20
N ALA A 212 -7.86 8.19 -22.43
CA ALA A 212 -7.64 9.64 -22.71
C ALA A 212 -6.85 10.49 -21.63
N GLY A 213 -5.70 11.10 -21.97
CA GLY A 213 -5.32 12.46 -21.48
C GLY A 213 -4.51 12.65 -20.17
N LYS A 214 -4.33 11.63 -19.33
CA LYS A 214 -3.29 11.59 -18.25
C LYS A 214 -2.52 10.28 -18.41
N ASN A 215 -1.26 10.21 -18.02
CA ASN A 215 -0.48 8.99 -18.17
C ASN A 215 -0.88 7.94 -17.11
N SER A 216 -1.56 6.86 -17.53
CA SER A 216 -1.87 5.73 -16.65
C SER A 216 -0.64 5.12 -16.01
N HIS A 217 0.51 5.10 -16.71
CA HIS A 217 1.75 4.61 -16.13
C HIS A 217 2.08 5.42 -14.87
N HIS A 218 2.04 6.76 -14.97
CA HIS A 218 2.32 7.65 -13.84
C HIS A 218 1.31 7.45 -12.70
N ILE A 219 0.02 7.29 -13.02
CA ILE A 219 -1.05 7.03 -12.05
C ILE A 219 -0.85 5.69 -11.33
N ILE A 220 -0.57 4.61 -12.05
CA ILE A 220 -0.41 3.28 -11.47
C ILE A 220 0.91 3.21 -10.68
N GLU A 221 2.01 3.71 -11.23
CA GLU A 221 3.31 3.72 -10.55
C GLU A 221 3.28 4.60 -9.29
N ALA A 222 2.63 5.77 -9.34
CA ALA A 222 2.37 6.57 -8.13
C ALA A 222 1.49 5.83 -7.11
N THR A 223 0.52 5.03 -7.56
CA THR A 223 -0.32 4.20 -6.68
C THR A 223 0.52 3.16 -5.95
N PHE A 224 1.38 2.42 -6.65
CA PHE A 224 2.28 1.45 -6.03
C PHE A 224 3.27 2.12 -5.07
N LYS A 225 3.84 3.28 -5.44
CA LYS A 225 4.74 4.05 -4.56
C LYS A 225 4.04 4.54 -3.29
N ALA A 226 2.82 5.07 -3.40
CA ALA A 226 2.01 5.50 -2.25
C ALA A 226 1.63 4.31 -1.36
N PHE A 227 1.15 3.22 -1.96
CA PHE A 227 0.80 1.99 -1.24
C PHE A 227 1.99 1.39 -0.51
N ALA A 228 3.16 1.32 -1.14
CA ALA A 228 4.38 0.78 -0.53
C ALA A 228 4.80 1.59 0.71
N ARG A 229 4.76 2.93 0.63
CA ARG A 229 5.09 3.82 1.76
C ARG A 229 4.06 3.75 2.89
N ALA A 230 2.77 3.77 2.56
CA ALA A 230 1.70 3.62 3.55
C ALA A 230 1.75 2.24 4.22
N LEU A 231 1.96 1.17 3.44
CA LEU A 231 2.05 -0.19 3.99
C LEU A 231 3.27 -0.31 4.90
N ARG A 232 4.44 0.18 4.49
CA ARG A 232 5.65 0.22 5.31
C ARG A 232 5.35 0.86 6.66
N GLN A 233 4.84 2.10 6.67
CA GLN A 233 4.48 2.81 7.90
C GLN A 233 3.54 1.98 8.79
N ALA A 234 2.49 1.39 8.22
CA ALA A 234 1.54 0.58 8.98
C ALA A 234 2.17 -0.70 9.58
N THR A 235 3.14 -1.28 8.88
CA THR A 235 3.87 -2.49 9.32
C THR A 235 5.06 -2.22 10.24
N GLU A 236 5.62 -1.01 10.27
CA GLU A 236 6.69 -0.65 11.19
C GLU A 236 6.24 -0.77 12.67
N TYR A 237 7.17 -1.13 13.54
CA TYR A 237 6.92 -1.18 14.99
C TYR A 237 6.79 0.23 15.57
N ASP A 238 5.72 0.45 16.35
CA ASP A 238 5.49 1.65 17.16
C ASP A 238 6.29 1.52 18.47
N PRO A 239 7.41 2.26 18.65
CA PRO A 239 8.30 2.08 19.79
C PRO A 239 7.64 2.47 21.13
N ARG A 240 6.50 3.18 21.09
CA ARG A 240 5.75 3.59 22.28
C ARG A 240 4.68 2.57 22.69
N ARG A 241 4.41 1.57 21.84
CA ARG A 241 3.31 0.59 22.03
C ARG A 241 3.70 -0.61 22.87
N LEU A 242 5.00 -0.84 23.08
CA LEU A 242 5.56 -1.92 23.92
C LEU A 242 4.96 -3.30 23.62
N GLY A 243 4.79 -3.64 22.33
CA GLY A 243 4.26 -4.93 21.90
C GLY A 243 2.76 -5.16 22.18
N THR A 244 1.99 -4.15 22.56
CA THR A 244 0.53 -4.30 22.75
C THR A 244 -0.23 -4.32 21.43
N VAL A 245 -1.42 -4.95 21.40
CA VAL A 245 -2.29 -4.96 20.20
C VAL A 245 -2.84 -3.54 19.95
N PRO A 246 -2.72 -2.97 18.74
CA PRO A 246 -3.26 -1.65 18.41
C PRO A 246 -4.79 -1.68 18.18
N SER A 247 -5.57 -2.16 19.16
CA SER A 247 -7.03 -2.31 19.09
C SER A 247 -7.69 -2.19 20.46
N SER A 248 -8.70 -1.33 20.58
CA SER A 248 -9.53 -1.23 21.80
C SER A 248 -10.35 -2.49 22.09
N LYS A 249 -10.54 -3.37 21.10
CA LYS A 249 -11.19 -4.69 21.25
C LYS A 249 -10.22 -5.78 21.73
N GLY A 250 -8.94 -5.46 21.94
CA GLY A 250 -7.89 -6.43 22.33
C GLY A 250 -7.47 -7.41 21.24
N VAL A 251 -8.15 -7.46 20.09
CA VAL A 251 -7.88 -8.39 18.98
C VAL A 251 -7.90 -7.69 17.62
N LEU A 252 -7.09 -8.22 16.70
CA LEU A 252 -7.08 -7.95 15.25
C LEU A 252 -6.89 -9.28 14.52
N SER A 253 -7.95 -9.83 13.93
CA SER A 253 -7.92 -11.11 13.22
C SER A 253 -8.62 -11.01 11.87
N ARG A 254 -8.24 -11.90 10.95
CA ARG A 254 -9.02 -12.23 9.75
C ARG A 254 -9.63 -13.61 10.03
N SER A 255 -10.92 -13.64 10.31
CA SER A 255 -11.74 -14.84 10.50
C SER A 255 -12.42 -15.24 9.20
#